data_AF-A0A9W4NNX4-F1
#
_entry.id   AF-A0A9W4NNX4-F1
#
_cell.length_a   1.000
_cell.length_b   1.000
_cell.length_c   1.000
_cell.angle_alpha   90.00
_cell.angle_beta   90.00
_cell.angle_gamma   90.00
#
_symmetry.space_group_name_H-M   'P 1'
#
loop_
_entity.id
_entity.type
_entity.pdbx_description
1 polymer ?
#
loop_
_entity_poly.entity_id
_entity_poly.type
_entity_poly.pdbx_seq_one_letter_code
_entity_poly.pdbx_strand_id
1 'polypeptide(L)'
;MNQRFREYIDHLSSFFPFFLSSCKLARLDHHRPLQDLWSAFAWINTYAWYIQLALEPKLKTWKTTDCQLSLSGLPAYIEPGIQSLKMGFHKSSMDIKLKDGHLLTAYCRRLSGEATYSELDLDEFLGTKKGQFAWGCTGFSTHSSDIDLQLEGPSNEPMLRAQLDDGIGTSREGEVNLGACIKNEDGHLRFMECF
;
A
#
# COMPACT_ATOMS: atom_id res chain seq x y z
N MET A 1 -30.49 19.76 16.15
CA MET A 1 -30.20 18.30 16.08
C MET A 1 -31.18 17.69 15.08
N ASN A 2 -30.68 17.25 13.92
CA ASN A 2 -31.48 16.97 12.72
C ASN A 2 -32.41 15.76 12.86
N GLN A 3 -33.62 15.87 12.32
CA GLN A 3 -34.71 14.89 12.43
C GLN A 3 -34.33 13.50 11.87
N ARG A 4 -33.46 13.45 10.86
CA ARG A 4 -32.88 12.21 10.30
C ARG A 4 -31.99 11.43 11.27
N PHE A 5 -31.43 12.11 12.28
CA PHE A 5 -30.56 11.48 13.27
C PHE A 5 -31.39 10.72 14.33
N ARG A 6 -32.67 11.07 14.52
CA ARG A 6 -33.57 10.35 15.43
C ARG A 6 -33.99 9.00 14.87
N GLU A 7 -34.38 8.97 13.58
CA GLU A 7 -34.82 7.73 12.92
C GLU A 7 -33.72 6.67 12.88
N TYR A 8 -32.45 7.09 12.74
CA TYR A 8 -31.31 6.17 12.75
C TYR A 8 -31.04 5.57 14.14
N ILE A 9 -31.23 6.35 15.21
CA ILE A 9 -31.06 5.89 16.59
C ILE A 9 -32.20 4.93 16.98
N ASP A 10 -33.42 5.20 16.54
CA ASP A 10 -34.57 4.33 16.82
C ASP A 10 -34.42 2.96 16.14
N HIS A 11 -33.88 2.90 14.91
CA HIS A 11 -33.60 1.64 14.23
C HIS A 11 -32.53 0.79 14.95
N LEU A 12 -31.48 1.43 15.45
CA LEU A 12 -30.41 0.75 16.20
C LEU A 12 -30.87 0.23 17.56
N SER A 13 -31.83 0.90 18.20
CA SER A 13 -32.40 0.47 19.48
C SER A 13 -33.17 -0.85 19.41
N SER A 14 -33.77 -1.15 18.24
CA SER A 14 -34.51 -2.40 18.01
C SER A 14 -33.61 -3.63 17.85
N PHE A 15 -32.36 -3.42 17.43
CA PHE A 15 -31.40 -4.50 17.15
C PHE A 15 -30.49 -4.82 18.35
N PHE A 16 -30.29 -3.87 19.28
CA PHE A 16 -29.43 -4.05 20.44
C PHE A 16 -30.06 -3.44 21.71
N PRO A 17 -30.84 -4.20 22.51
CA PRO A 17 -31.48 -3.67 23.72
C PRO A 17 -30.48 -3.23 24.81
N PHE A 18 -29.21 -3.61 24.70
CA PHE A 18 -28.15 -3.19 25.62
C PHE A 18 -27.59 -1.78 25.34
N PHE A 19 -27.79 -1.23 24.13
CA PHE A 19 -27.19 0.04 23.74
C PHE A 19 -27.79 1.24 24.50
N LEU A 20 -29.05 1.13 24.93
CA LEU A 20 -29.74 2.20 25.65
C LEU A 20 -29.37 2.29 27.15
N SER A 21 -28.82 1.22 27.74
CA SER A 21 -28.44 1.25 29.15
C SER A 21 -27.19 2.09 29.39
N SER A 22 -26.23 2.06 28.47
CA SER A 22 -24.98 2.84 28.59
C SER A 22 -25.15 4.31 28.20
N CYS A 23 -26.05 4.64 27.25
CA CYS A 23 -26.30 6.04 26.89
C CYS A 23 -27.15 6.80 27.94
N LYS A 24 -27.99 6.12 28.73
CA LYS A 24 -28.72 6.76 29.84
C LYS A 24 -27.81 7.12 31.02
N LEU A 25 -26.73 6.37 31.24
CA LEU A 25 -25.73 6.67 32.28
C LEU A 25 -24.83 7.86 31.93
N ALA A 26 -24.63 8.18 30.65
CA ALA A 26 -23.82 9.33 30.23
C ALA A 26 -24.55 10.69 30.30
N ARG A 27 -25.82 10.72 30.71
CA ARG A 27 -26.62 11.97 30.80
C ARG A 27 -26.82 12.48 32.23
N LEU A 28 -26.26 11.81 33.23
CA LEU A 28 -26.22 12.28 34.60
C LEU A 28 -24.73 12.34 35.02
N ASP A 29 -24.34 13.47 35.60
CA ASP A 29 -23.02 13.83 36.10
C ASP A 29 -21.97 14.41 35.12
N HIS A 30 -22.03 15.74 35.01
CA HIS A 30 -20.85 16.58 34.88
C HIS A 30 -19.96 16.42 36.14
N HIS A 31 -19.02 15.47 36.17
CA HIS A 31 -17.69 15.62 36.80
C HIS A 31 -16.87 14.31 36.83
N ARG A 32 -15.67 14.34 36.19
CA ARG A 32 -14.47 13.46 36.32
C ARG A 32 -14.35 12.22 35.37
N PRO A 33 -13.17 11.58 35.25
CA PRO A 33 -12.07 11.93 34.33
C PRO A 33 -11.74 10.82 33.29
N LEU A 34 -10.86 11.15 32.34
CA LEU A 34 -10.35 10.39 31.17
C LEU A 34 -9.73 8.99 31.43
N GLN A 35 -10.47 8.04 32.02
CA GLN A 35 -10.03 6.63 32.12
C GLN A 35 -11.01 5.59 31.55
N ASP A 36 -12.25 5.97 31.19
CA ASP A 36 -13.25 5.01 30.69
C ASP A 36 -13.40 4.94 29.15
N LEU A 37 -12.64 5.73 28.38
CA LEU A 37 -12.70 5.68 26.91
C LEU A 37 -11.99 4.46 26.30
N TRP A 38 -11.04 3.84 27.03
CA TRP A 38 -10.38 2.63 26.56
C TRP A 38 -11.31 1.40 26.57
N SER A 39 -12.24 1.35 27.51
CA SER A 39 -13.24 0.28 27.64
C SER A 39 -14.23 0.29 26.47
N ALA A 40 -14.63 1.48 26.00
CA ALA A 40 -15.57 1.63 24.88
C ALA A 40 -14.94 1.26 23.52
N PHE A 41 -13.66 1.59 23.30
CA PHE A 41 -12.94 1.21 22.07
C PHE A 41 -12.66 -0.31 21.98
N ALA A 42 -12.44 -0.97 23.12
CA ALA A 42 -12.23 -2.43 23.16
C ALA A 42 -13.50 -3.22 22.74
N TRP A 43 -14.69 -2.70 23.01
CA TRP A 43 -15.94 -3.38 22.64
C TRP A 43 -16.27 -3.28 21.15
N ILE A 44 -15.95 -2.17 20.48
CA ILE A 44 -16.19 -2.02 19.03
C ILE A 44 -15.34 -3.01 18.22
N ASN A 45 -14.08 -3.21 18.62
CA ASN A 45 -13.19 -4.15 17.91
C ASN A 45 -13.56 -5.62 18.14
N THR A 46 -14.15 -5.97 19.29
CA THR A 46 -14.51 -7.37 19.60
C THR A 46 -15.75 -7.83 18.80
N TYR A 47 -16.64 -6.91 18.42
CA TYR A 47 -17.87 -7.22 17.66
C TYR A 47 -17.82 -6.87 16.17
N ALA A 48 -16.72 -6.30 15.66
CA ALA A 48 -16.55 -5.98 14.25
C ALA A 48 -16.72 -7.22 13.33
N TRP A 49 -16.30 -8.40 13.79
CA TRP A 49 -16.47 -9.66 13.06
C TRP A 49 -17.94 -10.08 12.93
N TYR A 50 -18.77 -9.80 13.95
CA TYR A 50 -20.20 -10.10 13.93
C TYR A 50 -20.99 -9.17 12.99
N ILE A 51 -20.56 -7.92 12.86
CA ILE A 51 -21.18 -6.95 11.93
C ILE A 51 -20.90 -7.36 10.47
N GLN A 52 -19.72 -7.89 10.19
CA GLN A 52 -19.33 -8.32 8.83
C GLN A 52 -20.13 -9.56 8.36
N LEU A 53 -20.34 -10.55 9.24
CA LEU A 53 -21.14 -11.75 8.93
C LEU A 53 -22.64 -11.48 8.74
N ALA A 54 -23.18 -10.44 9.37
CA ALA A 54 -24.60 -10.08 9.22
C ALA A 54 -24.93 -9.40 7.87
N LEU A 55 -23.92 -8.88 7.15
CA LEU A 55 -24.09 -8.18 5.88
C LEU A 55 -23.96 -9.07 4.63
N GLU A 56 -23.41 -10.29 4.77
CA GLU A 56 -23.09 -11.15 3.64
C GLU A 56 -24.25 -11.85 2.91
N PRO A 57 -25.46 -12.09 3.47
CA PRO A 57 -26.50 -12.77 2.70
C PRO A 57 -27.23 -11.86 1.70
N LYS A 58 -27.01 -10.53 1.69
CA LYS A 58 -27.70 -9.60 0.77
C LYS A 58 -26.92 -9.19 -0.49
N LEU A 59 -25.67 -9.63 -0.64
CA LEU A 59 -24.83 -9.28 -1.80
C LEU A 59 -24.84 -10.33 -2.93
N LYS A 60 -25.59 -11.44 -2.79
CA LYS A 60 -25.60 -12.56 -3.76
C LYS A 60 -26.66 -12.51 -4.87
N THR A 61 -27.30 -11.37 -5.11
CA THR A 61 -28.35 -11.29 -6.15
C THR A 61 -28.33 -9.99 -6.97
N TRP A 62 -27.18 -9.58 -7.50
CA TRP A 62 -27.20 -8.57 -8.58
C TRP A 62 -26.35 -9.06 -9.75
N LYS A 63 -27.07 -9.59 -10.74
CA LYS A 63 -26.59 -9.91 -12.07
C LYS A 63 -26.16 -8.63 -12.77
N THR A 64 -25.12 -8.77 -13.58
CA THR A 64 -24.68 -7.86 -14.64
C THR A 64 -25.87 -7.33 -15.43
N THR A 65 -26.08 -6.01 -15.40
CA THR A 65 -26.73 -5.24 -16.48
C THR A 65 -26.35 -3.77 -16.33
N ASP A 66 -26.04 -3.19 -17.49
CA ASP A 66 -25.70 -1.81 -17.81
C ASP A 66 -26.21 -0.71 -16.88
N CYS A 67 -25.39 0.32 -16.67
CA CYS A 67 -25.70 1.68 -17.14
C CYS A 67 -24.58 2.67 -16.77
N GLN A 68 -24.14 3.41 -17.77
CA GLN A 68 -23.38 4.65 -17.65
C GLN A 68 -24.11 5.60 -16.69
N LEU A 69 -23.43 6.08 -15.65
CA LEU A 69 -23.88 7.23 -14.87
C LEU A 69 -22.77 8.28 -14.80
N SER A 70 -23.03 9.35 -15.55
CA SER A 70 -22.41 10.66 -15.49
C SER A 70 -22.19 11.12 -14.05
N LEU A 71 -20.93 11.21 -13.63
CA LEU A 71 -20.49 11.83 -12.38
C LEU A 71 -20.30 13.34 -12.60
N SER A 72 -21.39 14.11 -12.52
CA SER A 72 -21.31 15.56 -12.35
C SER A 72 -21.86 15.93 -10.97
N GLY A 73 -20.98 16.20 -10.01
CA GLY A 73 -21.37 16.88 -8.77
C GLY A 73 -20.98 16.19 -7.45
N LEU A 74 -19.76 15.69 -7.32
CA LEU A 74 -19.16 15.49 -5.99
C LEU A 74 -18.05 16.54 -5.76
N PRO A 75 -18.02 17.19 -4.58
CA PRO A 75 -17.01 18.19 -4.27
C PRO A 75 -15.62 17.55 -4.29
N ALA A 76 -14.68 18.22 -4.95
CA ALA A 76 -13.29 17.82 -5.08
C ALA A 76 -12.60 17.73 -3.71
N TYR A 77 -12.82 16.62 -3.00
CA TYR A 77 -11.81 16.11 -2.09
C TYR A 77 -10.73 15.51 -2.98
N ILE A 78 -9.67 16.29 -3.17
CA ILE A 78 -8.41 15.80 -3.72
C ILE A 78 -7.96 14.72 -2.75
N GLU A 79 -8.16 13.44 -3.10
CA GLU A 79 -7.44 12.36 -2.45
C GLU A 79 -5.97 12.49 -2.86
N PRO A 80 -5.04 12.83 -1.96
CA PRO A 80 -3.63 12.71 -2.29
C PRO A 80 -3.32 11.21 -2.39
N GLY A 81 -3.23 10.73 -3.63
CA GLY A 81 -2.45 9.54 -3.95
C GLY A 81 -3.12 8.21 -3.62
N ILE A 82 -4.02 7.78 -4.51
CA ILE A 82 -3.95 6.40 -4.98
C ILE A 82 -2.68 6.31 -5.87
N GLN A 83 -1.49 6.43 -5.26
CA GLN A 83 -0.33 5.79 -5.83
C GLN A 83 -0.64 4.31 -5.68
N SER A 84 -1.03 3.70 -6.81
CA SER A 84 -1.12 2.27 -7.07
C SER A 84 -0.84 1.38 -5.86
N LEU A 85 -1.76 0.47 -5.54
CA LEU A 85 -1.58 -0.70 -4.66
C LEU A 85 -0.48 -1.67 -5.17
N LYS A 86 0.60 -1.15 -5.75
CA LYS A 86 1.82 -1.83 -6.12
C LYS A 86 2.62 -1.98 -4.83
N MET A 87 2.39 -3.09 -4.14
CA MET A 87 3.25 -3.49 -3.05
C MET A 87 4.62 -3.81 -3.67
N GLY A 88 5.59 -2.92 -3.47
CA GLY A 88 6.96 -3.15 -3.93
C GLY A 88 7.50 -4.48 -3.40
N PHE A 89 8.35 -5.15 -4.19
CA PHE A 89 8.84 -6.49 -3.87
C PHE A 89 9.47 -6.57 -2.46
N HIS A 90 10.11 -5.50 -2.00
CA HIS A 90 10.78 -5.39 -0.71
C HIS A 90 9.89 -5.69 0.51
N LYS A 91 8.57 -5.48 0.41
CA LYS A 91 7.62 -5.76 1.51
C LYS A 91 7.33 -7.25 1.70
N SER A 92 7.59 -8.05 0.67
CA SER A 92 7.29 -9.49 0.63
C SER A 92 8.52 -10.35 0.34
N SER A 93 9.70 -9.73 0.33
CA SER A 93 10.97 -10.37 0.04
C SER A 93 11.97 -10.16 1.17
N MET A 94 12.96 -11.03 1.26
CA MET A 94 13.98 -11.06 2.31
C MET A 94 15.36 -11.18 1.68
N ASP A 95 16.40 -10.77 2.43
CA ASP A 95 17.81 -10.81 2.01
C ASP A 95 18.06 -10.19 0.63
N ILE A 96 17.53 -8.97 0.43
CA ILE A 96 17.64 -8.24 -0.83
C ILE A 96 19.08 -7.76 -0.98
N LYS A 97 19.74 -8.21 -2.06
CA LYS A 97 21.14 -7.88 -2.35
C LYS A 97 21.33 -7.64 -3.84
N LEU A 98 22.26 -6.76 -4.15
CA LEU A 98 22.75 -6.56 -5.50
C LEU A 98 24.03 -7.37 -5.70
N LYS A 99 24.02 -8.28 -6.68
CA LYS A 99 25.16 -9.09 -7.06
C LYS A 99 25.71 -8.57 -8.39
N ASP A 100 27.04 -8.56 -8.51
CA ASP A 100 27.75 -8.12 -9.72
C ASP A 100 27.40 -6.69 -10.19
N GLY A 101 26.80 -5.87 -9.32
CA GLY A 101 26.40 -4.48 -9.60
C GLY A 101 25.13 -4.30 -10.44
N HIS A 102 24.52 -5.37 -10.95
CA HIS A 102 23.34 -5.29 -11.84
C HIS A 102 22.30 -6.39 -11.59
N LEU A 103 22.68 -7.49 -10.94
CA LEU A 103 21.77 -8.60 -10.69
C LEU A 103 21.10 -8.45 -9.32
N LEU A 104 19.81 -8.12 -9.31
CA LEU A 104 19.01 -8.02 -8.10
C LEU A 104 18.64 -9.43 -7.63
N THR A 105 19.01 -9.77 -6.40
CA THR A 105 18.72 -11.08 -5.80
C THR A 105 17.92 -10.90 -4.52
N ALA A 106 16.90 -11.74 -4.33
CA ALA A 106 16.11 -11.75 -3.11
C ALA A 106 15.39 -13.09 -2.90
N TYR A 107 15.05 -13.39 -1.65
CA TYR A 107 14.12 -14.47 -1.31
C TYR A 107 12.69 -13.93 -1.28
N CYS A 108 11.92 -14.26 -2.31
CA CYS A 108 10.56 -13.79 -2.49
C CYS A 108 9.55 -14.76 -1.90
N ARG A 109 8.61 -14.27 -1.07
CA ARG A 109 7.57 -15.10 -0.48
C ARG A 109 6.48 -15.43 -1.51
N ARG A 110 6.11 -16.71 -1.60
CA ARG A 110 5.01 -17.24 -2.41
C ARG A 110 3.68 -17.15 -1.69
N LEU A 111 2.58 -17.36 -2.41
CA LEU A 111 1.25 -17.47 -1.82
C LEU A 111 1.10 -18.71 -0.92
N SER A 112 1.89 -19.76 -1.18
CA SER A 112 1.96 -20.96 -0.33
C SER A 112 2.57 -20.70 1.06
N GLY A 113 3.26 -19.57 1.23
CA GLY A 113 3.99 -19.21 2.46
C GLY A 113 5.49 -19.55 2.42
N GLU A 114 5.94 -20.35 1.46
CA GLU A 114 7.36 -20.63 1.25
C GLU A 114 8.07 -19.43 0.60
N ALA A 115 9.38 -19.29 0.85
CA ALA A 115 10.21 -18.30 0.18
C ALA A 115 11.04 -18.97 -0.93
N THR A 116 11.08 -18.36 -2.10
CA THR A 116 11.85 -18.84 -3.26
C THR A 116 12.93 -17.84 -3.61
N TYR A 117 14.12 -18.34 -3.91
CA TYR A 117 15.21 -17.52 -4.39
C TYR A 117 14.90 -17.06 -5.82
N SER A 118 14.95 -15.75 -6.05
CA SER A 118 14.76 -15.14 -7.36
C SER A 118 15.86 -14.14 -7.64
N GLU A 119 16.31 -14.13 -8.88
CA GLU A 119 17.24 -13.15 -9.42
C GLU A 119 16.53 -12.39 -10.56
N LEU A 120 16.87 -11.12 -10.74
CA LEU A 120 16.39 -10.27 -11.82
C LEU A 120 17.52 -9.39 -12.30
N ASP A 121 17.83 -9.46 -13.59
CA ASP A 121 18.80 -8.58 -14.20
C ASP A 121 18.19 -7.19 -14.40
N LEU A 122 18.79 -6.18 -13.76
CA LEU A 122 18.36 -4.79 -13.88
C LEU A 122 18.79 -4.18 -15.21
N ASP A 123 19.88 -4.66 -15.84
CA ASP A 123 20.35 -4.12 -17.12
C ASP A 123 19.36 -4.37 -18.28
N GLU A 124 18.44 -5.33 -18.13
CA GLU A 124 17.39 -5.58 -19.13
C GLU A 124 16.30 -4.50 -19.15
N PHE A 125 16.14 -3.73 -18.07
CA PHE A 125 15.02 -2.79 -17.91
C PHE A 125 15.44 -1.40 -17.42
N LEU A 126 16.69 -1.26 -16.97
CA LEU A 126 17.26 -0.04 -16.45
C LEU A 126 18.46 0.36 -17.32
N GLY A 127 18.43 1.60 -17.81
CA GLY A 127 19.56 2.21 -18.51
C GLY A 127 19.87 3.58 -17.92
N THR A 128 20.80 4.28 -18.57
CA THR A 128 21.17 5.66 -18.23
C THR A 128 20.73 6.62 -19.33
N LYS A 129 20.27 7.81 -18.94
CA LYS A 129 19.95 8.90 -19.85
C LYS A 129 20.31 10.24 -19.23
N LYS A 130 21.30 10.93 -19.81
CA LYS A 130 21.78 12.25 -19.35
C LYS A 130 22.20 12.25 -17.86
N GLY A 131 22.91 11.20 -17.43
CA GLY A 131 23.36 11.06 -16.04
C GLY A 131 22.25 10.75 -15.04
N GLN A 132 21.12 10.19 -15.47
CA GLN A 132 20.03 9.73 -14.61
C GLN A 132 19.57 8.33 -15.02
N PHE A 133 19.02 7.58 -14.07
CA PHE A 133 18.41 6.29 -14.35
C PHE A 133 17.15 6.46 -15.20
N ALA A 134 16.97 5.56 -16.16
CA ALA A 134 15.81 5.53 -17.03
C ALA A 134 15.27 4.11 -17.16
N TRP A 135 14.02 3.91 -16.71
CA TRP A 135 13.29 2.66 -16.90
C TRP A 135 12.93 2.48 -18.39
N GLY A 136 12.94 1.23 -18.86
CA GLY A 136 12.70 0.88 -20.26
C GLY A 136 13.91 1.10 -21.19
N CYS A 137 15.05 1.51 -20.62
CA CYS A 137 16.35 1.48 -21.30
C CYS A 137 17.14 0.26 -20.82
N THR A 138 18.32 0.01 -21.40
CA THR A 138 19.14 -1.16 -21.06
C THR A 138 20.59 -0.80 -20.81
N GLY A 139 21.29 -1.61 -20.01
CA GLY A 139 22.75 -1.55 -19.84
C GLY A 139 23.24 -0.36 -19.01
N PHE A 140 22.62 -0.09 -17.85
CA PHE A 140 23.07 0.96 -16.96
C PHE A 140 24.44 0.65 -16.33
N SER A 141 24.73 -0.63 -16.06
CA SER A 141 25.98 -1.06 -15.40
C SER A 141 27.24 -0.65 -16.15
N THR A 142 27.17 -0.58 -17.50
CA THR A 142 28.31 -0.22 -18.35
C THR A 142 28.66 1.27 -18.27
N HIS A 143 27.67 2.10 -17.95
CA HIS A 143 27.80 3.56 -17.87
C HIS A 143 27.69 4.05 -16.42
N SER A 144 27.91 3.16 -15.44
CA SER A 144 27.82 3.50 -14.03
C SER A 144 28.99 2.95 -13.21
N SER A 145 29.31 3.67 -12.15
CA SER A 145 30.31 3.28 -11.15
C SER A 145 29.75 3.48 -9.74
N ASP A 146 30.37 2.85 -8.74
CA ASP A 146 29.97 2.96 -7.32
C ASP A 146 28.49 2.64 -7.09
N ILE A 147 28.03 1.54 -7.69
CA ILE A 147 26.64 1.08 -7.60
C ILE A 147 26.40 0.49 -6.20
N ASP A 148 25.44 1.05 -5.48
CA ASP A 148 25.05 0.61 -4.15
C ASP A 148 23.51 0.52 -4.01
N LEU A 149 23.05 -0.45 -3.24
CA LEU A 149 21.63 -0.68 -2.98
C LEU A 149 21.37 -0.56 -1.48
N GLN A 150 20.55 0.43 -1.10
CA GLN A 150 20.19 0.66 0.29
C GLN A 150 18.66 0.66 0.47
N LEU A 151 18.22 0.19 1.64
CA LEU A 151 16.83 0.28 2.05
C LEU A 151 16.67 1.55 2.90
N GLU A 152 15.96 2.55 2.37
CA GLU A 152 15.86 3.87 2.97
C GLU A 152 14.43 4.20 3.44
N GLY A 153 14.35 5.04 4.47
CA GLY A 153 13.08 5.55 5.00
C GLY A 153 12.29 4.56 5.86
N PRO A 154 11.12 4.97 6.36
CA PRO A 154 10.31 4.17 7.30
C PRO A 154 9.69 2.93 6.65
N SER A 155 9.59 2.90 5.32
CA SER A 155 9.03 1.80 4.54
C SER A 155 10.09 0.82 4.02
N ASN A 156 11.38 1.05 4.31
CA ASN A 156 12.50 0.30 3.74
C ASN A 156 12.46 0.27 2.20
N GLU A 157 12.31 1.45 1.59
CA GLU A 157 12.25 1.58 0.13
C GLU A 157 13.62 1.24 -0.48
N PRO A 158 13.71 0.33 -1.46
CA PRO A 158 14.97 -0.10 -2.06
C PRO A 158 15.46 0.95 -3.06
N MET A 159 16.35 1.81 -2.59
CA MET A 159 17.00 2.88 -3.35
C MET A 159 18.32 2.37 -3.93
N LEU A 160 18.40 2.36 -5.26
CA LEU A 160 19.64 2.10 -5.99
C LEU A 160 20.32 3.45 -6.26
N ARG A 161 21.59 3.57 -5.85
CA ARG A 161 22.43 4.75 -6.07
C ARG A 161 23.63 4.36 -6.92
N ALA A 162 24.03 5.20 -7.87
CA ALA A 162 25.25 5.01 -8.64
C ALA A 162 25.74 6.32 -9.23
N GLN A 163 27.03 6.40 -9.57
CA GLN A 163 27.58 7.47 -10.40
C GLN A 163 27.35 7.12 -11.87
N LEU A 164 26.58 7.93 -12.59
CA LEU A 164 26.16 7.70 -13.97
C LEU A 164 26.86 8.68 -14.91
N ASP A 165 27.41 8.19 -16.01
CA ASP A 165 28.00 9.05 -17.06
C ASP A 165 26.89 9.82 -17.80
N ASP A 166 27.10 11.12 -18.03
CA ASP A 166 26.22 11.97 -18.82
C ASP A 166 26.51 11.92 -20.34
N GLY A 167 27.56 11.20 -20.75
CA GLY A 167 28.02 11.05 -22.12
C GLY A 167 28.86 12.23 -22.61
N ILE A 168 29.11 13.23 -21.74
CA ILE A 168 29.97 14.39 -21.97
C ILE A 168 31.24 14.27 -21.09
N GLY A 169 31.43 13.13 -20.43
CA GLY A 169 32.58 12.83 -19.58
C GLY A 169 32.43 13.34 -18.15
N THR A 170 31.22 13.69 -17.72
CA THR A 170 30.92 14.04 -16.33
C THR A 170 30.02 12.98 -15.70
N SER A 171 30.49 12.37 -14.61
CA SER A 171 29.65 11.48 -13.80
C SER A 171 28.76 12.29 -12.86
N ARG A 172 27.51 11.85 -12.72
CA ARG A 172 26.53 12.42 -11.78
C ARG A 172 25.96 11.33 -10.90
N GLU A 173 25.70 11.67 -9.65
CA GLU A 173 24.98 10.75 -8.76
C GLU A 173 23.52 10.62 -9.23
N GLY A 174 23.15 9.40 -9.57
CA GLY A 174 21.77 9.01 -9.88
C GLY A 174 21.21 8.14 -8.77
N GLU A 175 19.91 8.30 -8.50
CA GLU A 175 19.16 7.47 -7.57
C GLU A 175 17.85 7.00 -8.20
N VAL A 176 17.42 5.77 -7.89
CA VAL A 176 16.14 5.23 -8.36
C VAL A 176 15.54 4.26 -7.34
N ASN A 177 14.23 4.37 -7.11
CA ASN A 177 13.49 3.41 -6.28
C ASN A 177 13.12 2.17 -7.10
N LEU A 178 13.71 1.02 -6.79
CA LEU A 178 13.41 -0.26 -7.43
C LEU A 178 12.01 -0.79 -7.07
N GLY A 179 11.49 -0.44 -5.90
CA GLY A 179 10.18 -0.84 -5.40
C GLY A 179 9.02 -0.25 -6.20
N ALA A 180 9.26 0.82 -6.96
CA ALA A 180 8.26 1.42 -7.83
C ALA A 180 7.96 0.54 -9.05
N CYS A 181 8.99 -0.09 -9.63
CA CYS A 181 8.87 -0.81 -10.90
C CYS A 181 9.00 -2.33 -10.77
N ILE A 182 9.46 -2.84 -9.63
CA ILE A 182 9.67 -4.28 -9.43
C ILE A 182 8.68 -4.81 -8.39
N LYS A 183 7.98 -5.89 -8.75
CA LYS A 183 7.11 -6.64 -7.84
C LYS A 183 7.63 -8.05 -7.59
N ASN A 184 7.15 -8.63 -6.52
CA ASN A 184 7.18 -10.08 -6.33
C ASN A 184 5.87 -10.67 -6.85
N GLU A 185 5.96 -11.61 -7.79
CA GLU A 185 4.85 -12.37 -8.35
C GLU A 185 5.04 -13.86 -8.04
N ASP A 186 4.33 -14.33 -7.02
CA ASP A 186 4.36 -15.71 -6.50
C ASP A 186 5.78 -16.30 -6.28
N GLY A 187 6.67 -15.50 -5.68
CA GLY A 187 8.06 -15.91 -5.41
C GLY A 187 9.06 -15.55 -6.50
N HIS A 188 8.64 -14.80 -7.53
CA HIS A 188 9.50 -14.39 -8.62
C HIS A 188 9.54 -12.86 -8.74
N LEU A 189 10.75 -12.30 -8.81
CA LEU A 189 10.95 -10.89 -9.13
C LEU A 189 10.53 -10.62 -10.57
N ARG A 190 9.64 -9.65 -10.76
CA ARG A 190 9.14 -9.25 -12.07
C ARG A 190 9.19 -7.74 -12.20
N PHE A 191 9.78 -7.28 -13.30
CA PHE A 191 9.63 -5.91 -13.74
C PHE A 191 8.17 -5.68 -14.19
N MET A 192 7.62 -4.56 -13.74
CA MET A 192 6.35 -4.04 -14.20
C MET A 192 6.61 -2.69 -14.81
N GLU A 193 6.20 -2.55 -16.06
CA GLU A 193 6.09 -1.27 -16.75
C GLU A 193 5.52 -0.20 -15.81
N CYS A 194 6.28 0.87 -15.64
CA CYS A 194 5.98 1.95 -14.71
C CYS A 194 6.25 3.24 -15.49
N PHE A 195 5.21 3.73 -16.14
CA PHE A 195 5.25 4.90 -17.02
C PHE A 195 3.98 5.73 -16.81
#